data_AF-A9B556-F1
#
_entry.id   AF-A9B556-F1
#
_cell.length_a   1.000
_cell.length_b   1.000
_cell.length_c   1.000
_cell.angle_alpha   90.00
_cell.angle_beta   90.00
_cell.angle_gamma   90.00
#
_symmetry.space_group_name_H-M   'P 1'
#
loop_
_entity.id
_entity.type
_entity.pdbx_description
1 polymer ?
#
loop_
_entity_poly.entity_id
_entity_poly.type
_entity_poly.pdbx_seq_one_letter_code
_entity_poly.pdbx_strand_id
1 'polypeptide(L)'
;MTELPLRRLILYKHGVGYFERRGQFEGTKLALAFSREAMDDVLKSLVVLEKGEGHVKGIDYERPESWSSRRIELGAGRPLRDLLTELRGRRIRLALRDEAAAEGLIVGIDEPPPEEPISQSLVTIYRSDVRQITLHRLNDIRGVQLLDSAADEVLWSLRANSDKQDSRTATIQLDEGKHDLLVAYLAPAPSWRVSYRIIVDNIETELPDVLLQGWGLFDNVLDEDLEDVRISLVAGRPVSFRYPLYEPQQPERPLIEDTIRPAAPPAYTLAAPAPASAPRPKMMRAMAMREEAFAGADLDSLSMDEMASIAPVAEGAAQGALFRYDVREPVSVGRGRSALVPLLNLRTACRRELVYRGAAGETHPMVTVRFENSSGLTLERGPITIMESRSYGGEAVLNWTAEGAMVTIRYAQALEVSVKENQNSAHQTRRIRLGRDVLIHEVEESLTTIYTATNTAGEARVIKIEHPLRHPYELFDTVQPAEANSQLASWLLPIPARGEAALRVRERRLVERREHIRSINFEQLRRYLMDRMLDQNTVSELREVLTLYARIDSIVQRYNEIEALRQKIYNQQTQIRGNLDVLKNEGGEGELRTRYITTLAETEDQLNGLREEEVTLRSEEAACHAKLEEHLSRFPG
;
A
#
# COMPACT_ATOMS: atom_id res chain seq x y z
N MET A 1 -0.15 5.70 50.77
CA MET A 1 -0.40 6.64 49.65
C MET A 1 0.96 6.92 49.03
N THR A 2 1.39 6.08 48.09
CA THR A 2 2.83 5.84 47.80
C THR A 2 3.13 5.83 46.30
N GLU A 3 2.33 6.49 45.47
CA GLU A 3 2.59 6.59 44.03
C GLU A 3 2.36 8.02 43.55
N LEU A 4 3.28 8.49 42.71
CA LEU A 4 3.23 9.81 42.09
C LEU A 4 2.17 9.78 40.98
N PRO A 5 1.05 10.52 41.08
CA PRO A 5 -0.06 10.38 40.16
C PRO A 5 0.29 10.94 38.78
N LEU A 6 -0.21 10.29 37.73
CA LEU A 6 -0.15 10.82 36.37
C LEU A 6 -1.07 12.04 36.27
N ARG A 7 -0.55 13.17 35.77
CA ARG A 7 -1.31 14.43 35.67
C ARG A 7 -1.47 14.91 34.24
N ARG A 8 -0.57 14.50 33.35
CA ARG A 8 -0.66 14.85 31.93
C ARG A 8 -0.18 13.70 31.06
N LEU A 9 -0.91 13.47 29.98
CA LEU A 9 -0.64 12.45 28.98
C LEU A 9 -0.78 13.07 27.58
N ILE A 10 0.28 12.98 26.78
CA ILE A 10 0.28 13.42 25.38
C ILE A 10 0.46 12.20 24.49
N LEU A 11 -0.49 11.95 23.60
CA LEU A 11 -0.48 10.80 22.70
C LEU A 11 -0.14 11.21 21.28
N TYR A 12 0.79 10.48 20.65
CA TYR A 12 1.24 10.74 19.29
C TYR A 12 0.82 9.62 18.34
N LYS A 13 0.53 9.96 17.08
CA LYS A 13 0.11 8.98 16.07
C LYS A 13 1.16 7.92 15.72
N HIS A 14 2.45 8.13 16.03
CA HIS A 14 3.52 7.15 15.78
C HIS A 14 3.68 6.09 16.88
N GLY A 15 2.77 6.02 17.85
CA GLY A 15 2.75 4.95 18.85
C GLY A 15 3.62 5.21 20.09
N VAL A 16 3.82 6.48 20.45
CA VAL A 16 4.53 6.87 21.68
C VAL A 16 3.64 7.83 22.46
N GLY A 17 3.68 7.74 23.78
CA GLY A 17 3.08 8.69 24.69
C GLY A 17 4.14 9.43 25.49
N TYR A 18 3.89 10.69 25.82
CA TYR A 18 4.60 11.43 26.84
C TYR A 18 3.77 11.46 28.11
N PHE A 19 4.36 10.97 29.20
CA PHE A 19 3.71 10.79 30.49
C PHE A 19 4.37 11.73 31.48
N GLU A 20 3.58 12.54 32.18
CA GLU A 20 4.05 13.46 33.22
C GLU A 20 3.31 13.15 34.52
N ARG A 21 4.07 12.68 35.51
CA ARG A 21 3.62 12.43 36.88
C ARG A 21 4.04 13.59 37.77
N ARG A 22 3.13 14.06 38.62
CA ARG A 22 3.41 15.18 39.53
C ARG A 22 2.68 15.04 40.86
N GLY A 23 3.40 15.30 41.94
CA GLY A 23 2.83 15.31 43.28
C GLY A 23 3.89 15.40 44.37
N GLN A 24 3.41 15.50 45.62
CA GLN A 24 4.27 15.44 46.79
C GLN A 24 4.60 13.99 47.13
N PHE A 25 5.86 13.73 47.46
CA PHE A 25 6.36 12.43 47.90
C PHE A 25 7.19 12.58 49.17
N GLU A 26 7.03 11.66 50.11
CA GLU A 26 7.82 11.63 51.35
C GLU A 26 8.52 10.28 51.44
N GLY A 27 9.85 10.31 51.49
CA GLY A 27 10.69 9.11 51.52
C GLY A 27 11.95 9.25 50.69
N THR A 28 12.82 8.26 50.81
CA THR A 28 14.14 8.25 50.17
C THR A 28 14.19 7.48 48.85
N LYS A 29 13.14 6.73 48.52
CA LYS A 29 13.07 5.85 47.34
C LYS A 29 11.68 5.89 46.72
N LEU A 30 11.59 6.36 45.47
CA LEU A 30 10.37 6.31 44.67
C LEU A 30 10.53 5.25 43.59
N ALA A 31 9.70 4.20 43.63
CA ALA A 31 9.70 3.12 42.63
C ALA A 31 8.62 3.36 41.58
N LEU A 32 8.98 3.22 40.30
CA LEU A 32 8.07 3.29 39.15
C LEU A 32 8.15 2.01 38.34
N ALA A 33 7.00 1.44 38.00
CA ALA A 33 6.87 0.22 37.22
C ALA A 33 6.63 0.54 35.73
N PHE A 34 7.34 -0.18 34.85
CA PHE A 34 7.25 -0.03 33.40
C PHE A 34 7.21 -1.40 32.72
N SER A 35 6.61 -1.53 31.53
CA SER A 35 6.76 -2.76 30.76
C SER A 35 8.20 -2.92 30.27
N ARG A 36 8.65 -4.17 30.05
CA ARG A 36 9.99 -4.46 29.49
C ARG A 36 10.21 -3.71 28.18
N GLU A 37 9.20 -3.66 27.32
CA GLU A 37 9.27 -2.99 26.01
C GLU A 37 9.43 -1.47 26.14
N ALA A 38 8.91 -0.87 27.21
CA ALA A 38 9.02 0.56 27.46
C ALA A 38 10.41 0.99 27.96
N MET A 39 11.21 0.06 28.52
CA MET A 39 12.46 0.40 29.20
C MET A 39 13.45 1.18 28.32
N ASP A 40 13.59 0.81 27.04
CA ASP A 40 14.48 1.52 26.11
C ASP A 40 14.09 2.99 25.93
N ASP A 41 12.79 3.26 25.78
CA ASP A 41 12.26 4.62 25.59
C ASP A 41 12.26 5.43 26.88
N VAL A 42 11.95 4.79 28.02
CA VAL A 42 12.00 5.40 29.35
C VAL A 42 13.44 5.81 29.68
N LEU A 43 14.43 4.90 29.57
CA LEU A 43 15.83 5.22 29.86
C LEU A 43 16.40 6.32 28.96
N LYS A 44 15.92 6.41 27.71
CA LYS A 44 16.31 7.45 26.75
C LYS A 44 15.76 8.84 27.11
N SER A 45 14.65 8.92 27.85
CA SER A 45 13.85 10.14 27.96
C SER A 45 13.43 10.54 29.38
N LEU A 46 13.74 9.72 30.39
CA LEU A 46 13.35 9.95 31.78
C LEU A 46 13.96 11.26 32.30
N VAL A 47 13.09 12.15 32.73
CA VAL A 47 13.40 13.43 33.37
C VAL A 47 12.78 13.42 34.74
N VAL A 48 13.58 13.73 35.76
CA VAL A 48 13.13 13.90 37.14
C VAL A 48 13.52 15.31 37.57
N LEU A 49 12.53 16.11 37.96
CA LEU A 49 12.72 17.46 38.48
C LEU A 49 12.18 17.52 39.91
N GLU A 50 13.02 17.91 40.85
CA GLU A 50 12.62 18.29 42.21
C GLU A 50 12.38 19.80 42.23
N LYS A 51 11.17 20.22 42.61
CA LYS A 51 10.78 21.64 42.67
C LYS A 51 10.84 22.22 44.08
N GLY A 52 11.00 21.38 45.10
CA GLY A 52 11.24 21.76 46.48
C GLY A 52 12.73 21.97 46.79
N GLU A 53 13.09 21.76 48.05
CA GLU A 53 14.47 21.93 48.55
C GLU A 53 15.29 20.61 48.52
N GLY A 54 14.67 19.50 48.11
CA GLY A 54 15.30 18.18 48.02
C GLY A 54 16.20 17.99 46.79
N HIS A 55 16.89 16.86 46.72
CA HIS A 55 17.83 16.52 45.65
C HIS A 55 17.68 15.05 45.20
N VAL A 56 17.69 14.86 43.87
CA VAL A 56 17.75 13.53 43.26
C VAL A 56 19.19 13.01 43.30
N LYS A 57 19.41 11.87 43.97
CA LYS A 57 20.74 11.25 44.14
C LYS A 57 21.14 10.35 42.98
N GLY A 58 20.15 9.71 42.33
CA GLY A 58 20.40 8.77 41.24
C GLY A 58 19.14 8.01 40.86
N ILE A 59 19.25 7.20 39.80
CA ILE A 59 18.17 6.34 39.31
C ILE A 59 18.76 4.94 39.10
N ASP A 60 18.19 3.96 39.80
CA ASP A 60 18.54 2.55 39.67
C ASP A 60 17.43 1.83 38.89
N TYR A 61 17.77 0.78 38.15
CA TYR A 61 16.78 -0.02 37.43
C TYR A 61 17.12 -1.51 37.47
N GLU A 62 16.09 -2.36 37.46
CA GLU A 62 16.24 -3.81 37.43
C GLU A 62 16.86 -4.25 36.09
N ARG A 63 17.91 -5.07 36.12
CA ARG A 63 18.55 -5.60 34.90
C ARG A 63 17.67 -6.68 34.23
N PRO A 64 17.70 -6.82 32.89
CA PRO A 64 17.02 -7.92 32.24
C PRO A 64 17.64 -9.24 32.73
N GLU A 65 16.81 -10.17 33.21
CA GLU A 65 17.23 -11.52 33.60
C GLU A 65 17.76 -12.28 32.37
N SER A 66 19.03 -12.14 32.09
CA SER A 66 19.80 -13.10 31.32
C SER A 66 21.06 -13.36 32.13
N TRP A 67 21.55 -14.59 32.07
CA TRP A 67 22.66 -15.13 32.87
C TRP A 67 22.21 -15.83 34.16
N SER A 68 21.77 -17.09 33.97
CA SER A 68 21.91 -18.25 34.88
C SER A 68 20.70 -18.79 35.67
N SER A 69 19.54 -18.13 35.74
CA SER A 69 18.34 -18.77 36.31
C SER A 69 17.61 -19.60 35.25
N ARG A 70 17.90 -20.91 35.21
CA ARG A 70 17.20 -21.88 34.36
C ARG A 70 15.72 -21.88 34.75
N ARG A 71 14.84 -21.39 33.86
CA ARG A 71 13.39 -21.34 34.09
C ARG A 71 12.80 -22.74 34.03
N ILE A 72 11.93 -23.07 34.99
CA ILE A 72 11.09 -24.28 34.92
C ILE A 72 9.97 -23.96 33.94
N GLU A 73 10.08 -24.41 32.69
CA GLU A 73 9.01 -24.29 31.70
C GLU A 73 8.04 -25.46 31.87
N LEU A 74 6.82 -25.18 32.34
CA LEU A 74 5.76 -26.18 32.43
C LEU A 74 4.91 -26.12 31.15
N GLY A 75 4.86 -27.21 30.39
CA GLY A 75 4.00 -27.30 29.23
C GLY A 75 2.51 -27.32 29.61
N ALA A 76 1.68 -26.60 28.85
CA ALA A 76 0.25 -26.46 29.12
C ALA A 76 -0.54 -27.79 29.16
N GLY A 77 0.02 -28.88 28.61
CA GLY A 77 -0.65 -30.18 28.53
C GLY A 77 -0.32 -31.16 29.66
N ARG A 78 0.85 -31.07 30.32
CA ARG A 78 1.36 -32.14 31.23
C ARG A 78 2.22 -31.62 32.40
N PRO A 79 1.67 -30.73 33.25
CA PRO A 79 2.46 -29.99 34.25
C PRO A 79 3.14 -30.85 35.30
N LEU A 80 2.53 -31.96 35.76
CA LEU A 80 3.14 -32.85 36.77
C LEU A 80 4.36 -33.61 36.21
N ARG A 81 4.29 -34.05 34.95
CA ARG A 81 5.36 -34.78 34.28
C ARG A 81 6.55 -33.87 34.00
N ASP A 82 6.29 -32.66 33.53
CA ASP A 82 7.33 -31.68 33.26
C ASP A 82 7.99 -31.22 34.58
N LEU A 83 7.19 -30.99 35.63
CA LEU A 83 7.71 -30.68 36.97
C LEU A 83 8.61 -31.79 37.51
N LEU A 84 8.18 -33.06 37.46
CA LEU A 84 8.99 -34.19 37.93
C LEU A 84 10.28 -34.39 37.11
N THR A 85 10.27 -33.99 35.83
CA THR A 85 11.47 -33.99 34.97
C THR A 85 12.47 -32.91 35.37
N GLU A 86 11.99 -31.71 35.69
CA GLU A 86 12.83 -30.61 36.18
C GLU A 86 13.35 -30.84 37.60
N LEU A 87 12.66 -31.67 38.40
CA LEU A 87 13.07 -32.05 39.74
C LEU A 87 14.09 -33.21 39.78
N ARG A 88 14.64 -33.66 38.64
CA ARG A 88 15.69 -34.69 38.60
C ARG A 88 16.90 -34.29 39.44
N GLY A 89 17.40 -35.24 40.22
CA GLY A 89 18.49 -35.01 41.16
C GLY A 89 18.08 -34.35 42.47
N ARG A 90 16.79 -34.06 42.70
CA ARG A 90 16.28 -33.50 43.96
C ARG A 90 15.68 -34.59 44.86
N ARG A 91 15.72 -34.36 46.17
CA ARG A 91 15.15 -35.26 47.17
C ARG A 91 13.68 -34.93 47.42
N ILE A 92 12.82 -35.93 47.24
CA ILE A 92 11.37 -35.79 47.37
C ILE A 92 10.76 -36.91 48.19
N ARG A 93 9.52 -36.70 48.63
CA ARG A 93 8.61 -37.72 49.15
C ARG A 93 7.34 -37.76 48.30
N LEU A 94 7.07 -38.90 47.67
CA LEU A 94 5.84 -39.17 46.93
C LEU A 94 4.75 -39.69 47.87
N ALA A 95 3.57 -39.08 47.80
CA ALA A 95 2.36 -39.65 48.37
C ALA A 95 1.70 -40.56 47.32
N LEU A 96 1.59 -41.85 47.63
CA LEU A 96 1.04 -42.87 46.74
C LEU A 96 -0.40 -43.23 47.15
N ARG A 97 -1.22 -43.70 46.19
CA ARG A 97 -2.66 -43.99 46.41
C ARG A 97 -2.89 -45.15 47.39
N ASP A 98 -2.15 -46.24 47.23
CA ASP A 98 -2.37 -47.52 47.94
C ASP A 98 -1.08 -48.08 48.58
N GLU A 99 -0.01 -47.28 48.65
CA GLU A 99 1.30 -47.66 49.19
C GLU A 99 1.81 -46.65 50.22
N ALA A 100 2.74 -47.08 51.07
CA ALA A 100 3.47 -46.17 51.96
C ALA A 100 4.25 -45.14 51.14
N ALA A 101 4.33 -43.90 51.64
CA ALA A 101 5.02 -42.81 50.95
C ALA A 101 6.48 -43.19 50.61
N ALA A 102 6.88 -42.95 49.36
CA ALA A 102 8.22 -43.24 48.88
C ALA A 102 9.11 -42.01 48.99
N GLU A 103 10.24 -42.11 49.69
CA GLU A 103 11.20 -41.02 49.85
C GLU A 103 12.53 -41.35 49.18
N GLY A 104 13.08 -40.43 48.39
CA GLY A 104 14.39 -40.59 47.78
C GLY A 104 14.72 -39.48 46.77
N LEU A 105 15.79 -39.69 46.00
CA LEU A 105 16.23 -38.79 44.94
C LEU A 105 15.51 -39.13 43.63
N ILE A 106 14.96 -38.14 42.92
CA ILE A 106 14.39 -38.39 41.58
C ILE A 106 15.52 -38.67 40.60
N VAL A 107 15.45 -39.81 39.92
CA VAL A 107 16.36 -40.14 38.82
C VAL A 107 15.79 -39.65 37.49
N GLY A 108 14.49 -39.86 37.28
CA GLY A 108 13.79 -39.45 36.06
C GLY A 108 12.40 -40.07 35.95
N ILE A 109 11.80 -39.90 34.78
CA ILE A 109 10.52 -40.50 34.40
C ILE A 109 10.79 -41.35 33.17
N ASP A 110 10.48 -42.63 33.26
CA ASP A 110 10.53 -43.57 32.15
C ASP A 110 9.18 -43.52 31.42
N GLU A 111 9.23 -43.06 30.18
CA GLU A 111 8.04 -42.90 29.35
C GLU A 111 7.81 -44.14 28.50
N PRO A 112 6.56 -44.62 28.42
CA PRO A 112 6.23 -45.68 27.49
C PRO A 112 6.31 -45.15 26.05
N PRO A 113 6.38 -46.03 25.04
CA PRO A 113 6.37 -45.64 23.64
C PRO A 113 5.18 -44.73 23.30
N PRO A 114 5.24 -43.91 22.24
CA PRO A 114 4.23 -42.88 21.94
C PRO A 114 2.78 -43.39 21.77
N GLU A 115 2.62 -44.69 21.54
CA GLU A 115 1.34 -45.37 21.32
C GLU A 115 0.63 -45.80 22.62
N GLU A 116 1.33 -45.76 23.76
CA GLU A 116 0.81 -46.15 25.06
C GLU A 116 0.40 -44.95 25.93
N PRO A 117 -0.62 -45.11 26.80
CA PRO A 117 -1.09 -44.01 27.64
C PRO A 117 -0.04 -43.65 28.70
N ILE A 118 0.26 -42.35 28.82
CA ILE A 118 1.22 -41.76 29.80
C ILE A 118 0.91 -42.13 31.26
N SER A 119 -0.30 -42.57 31.57
CA SER A 119 -0.64 -43.13 32.88
C SER A 119 0.21 -44.36 33.24
N GLN A 120 0.88 -44.99 32.27
CA GLN A 120 1.82 -46.09 32.47
C GLN A 120 3.28 -45.63 32.70
N SER A 121 3.57 -44.33 32.60
CA SER A 121 4.91 -43.80 32.91
C SER A 121 5.34 -44.17 34.33
N LEU A 122 6.59 -44.57 34.48
CA LEU A 122 7.18 -44.93 35.76
C LEU A 122 8.08 -43.80 36.24
N VAL A 123 7.87 -43.35 37.47
CA VAL A 123 8.74 -42.41 38.16
C VAL A 123 9.77 -43.21 38.94
N THR A 124 11.03 -42.95 38.64
CA THR A 124 12.18 -43.70 39.18
C THR A 124 12.80 -42.91 40.32
N ILE A 125 12.79 -43.50 41.52
CA ILE A 125 13.35 -42.91 42.74
C ILE A 125 14.51 -43.75 43.25
N TYR A 126 15.62 -43.09 43.56
CA TYR A 126 16.75 -43.69 44.25
C TYR A 126 16.61 -43.47 45.76
N ARG A 127 16.40 -44.55 46.51
CA ARG A 127 16.32 -44.56 47.96
C ARG A 127 17.71 -44.69 48.57
N SER A 128 18.25 -43.60 49.11
CA SER A 128 19.61 -43.56 49.65
C SER A 128 19.79 -44.36 50.95
N ASP A 129 18.72 -44.53 51.73
CA ASP A 129 18.69 -45.27 53.00
C ASP A 129 18.91 -46.78 52.80
N VAL A 130 18.28 -47.35 51.76
CA VAL A 130 18.38 -48.78 51.40
C VAL A 130 19.23 -49.04 50.15
N ARG A 131 19.80 -47.98 49.55
CA ARG A 131 20.56 -47.99 48.28
C ARG A 131 19.86 -48.72 47.14
N GLN A 132 18.53 -48.61 47.07
CA GLN A 132 17.69 -49.31 46.11
C GLN A 132 16.96 -48.32 45.19
N ILE A 133 16.73 -48.71 43.94
CA ILE A 133 15.88 -47.97 43.02
C ILE A 133 14.45 -48.53 43.10
N THR A 134 13.47 -47.67 43.31
CA THR A 134 12.05 -48.02 43.27
C THR A 134 11.36 -47.33 42.10
N LEU A 135 10.38 -48.02 41.52
CA LEU A 135 9.61 -47.59 40.36
C LEU A 135 8.15 -47.41 40.81
N HIS A 136 7.57 -46.26 40.56
CA HIS A 136 6.18 -45.96 40.92
C HIS A 136 5.42 -45.46 39.69
N ARG A 137 4.19 -45.94 39.45
CA ARG A 137 3.40 -45.47 38.32
C ARG A 137 2.98 -44.02 38.55
N LEU A 138 3.06 -43.20 37.51
CA LEU A 138 2.71 -41.77 37.58
C LEU A 138 1.25 -41.57 38.04
N ASN A 139 0.33 -42.47 37.69
CA ASN A 139 -1.08 -42.41 38.08
C ASN A 139 -1.34 -42.71 39.57
N ASP A 140 -0.40 -43.37 40.24
CA ASP A 140 -0.52 -43.70 41.66
C ASP A 140 -0.04 -42.56 42.55
N ILE A 141 0.60 -41.53 41.97
CA ILE A 141 1.12 -40.36 42.68
C ILE A 141 -0.02 -39.37 42.95
N ARG A 142 -0.33 -39.19 44.23
CA ARG A 142 -1.32 -38.22 44.74
C ARG A 142 -0.70 -36.89 45.14
N GLY A 143 0.60 -36.85 45.41
CA GLY A 143 1.30 -35.63 45.79
C GLY A 143 2.81 -35.82 45.81
N VAL A 144 3.53 -34.71 45.68
CA VAL A 144 5.00 -34.65 45.72
C VAL A 144 5.39 -33.61 46.77
N GLN A 145 6.12 -34.04 47.79
CA GLN A 145 6.68 -33.16 48.81
C GLN A 145 8.18 -33.00 48.55
N LEU A 146 8.63 -31.76 48.35
CA LEU A 146 10.05 -31.42 48.26
C LEU A 146 10.66 -31.45 49.67
N LEU A 147 11.74 -32.20 49.85
CA LEU A 147 12.42 -32.34 51.15
C LEU A 147 13.73 -31.55 51.24
N ASP A 148 14.14 -30.94 50.14
CA ASP A 148 15.35 -30.13 50.04
C ASP A 148 15.03 -28.63 50.21
N SER A 149 16.04 -27.85 50.61
CA SER A 149 16.07 -26.39 50.70
C SER A 149 15.66 -25.65 49.41
N ALA A 150 15.63 -26.35 48.27
CA ALA A 150 15.17 -25.81 46.98
C ALA A 150 13.64 -25.71 46.82
N ALA A 151 12.85 -26.03 47.84
CA ALA A 151 11.41 -25.78 47.83
C ALA A 151 11.10 -24.28 47.57
N ASP A 152 11.91 -23.37 48.13
CA ASP A 152 11.76 -21.93 47.93
C ASP A 152 12.16 -21.50 46.51
N GLU A 153 13.19 -22.12 45.90
CA GLU A 153 13.61 -21.88 44.51
C GLU A 153 12.56 -22.34 43.49
N VAL A 154 11.96 -23.50 43.73
CA VAL A 154 10.88 -24.04 42.88
C VAL A 154 9.61 -23.19 43.04
N LEU A 155 9.26 -22.79 44.26
CA LEU A 155 8.13 -21.89 44.51
C LEU A 155 8.34 -20.51 43.88
N TRP A 156 9.55 -19.97 43.93
CA TRP A 156 9.94 -18.74 43.22
C TRP A 156 9.78 -18.90 41.70
N SER A 157 10.29 -19.99 41.13
CA SER A 157 10.20 -20.26 39.68
C SER A 157 8.76 -20.47 39.19
N LEU A 158 7.93 -21.12 40.00
CA LEU A 158 6.49 -21.31 39.70
C LEU A 158 5.71 -19.98 39.76
N ARG A 159 6.09 -19.07 40.67
CA ARG A 159 5.52 -17.70 40.73
C ARG A 159 6.02 -16.81 39.60
N ALA A 160 7.28 -17.00 39.17
CA ALA A 160 7.88 -16.27 38.06
C ALA A 160 7.11 -16.50 36.73
N ASN A 161 6.51 -17.68 36.53
CA ASN A 161 5.65 -17.98 35.37
C ASN A 161 4.24 -17.35 35.40
N SER A 162 3.89 -16.53 36.41
CA SER A 162 2.62 -15.78 36.43
C SER A 162 2.79 -14.38 35.79
N ASP A 163 1.74 -13.86 35.13
CA ASP A 163 1.67 -12.67 34.25
C ASP A 163 2.37 -11.36 34.71
N LYS A 164 2.91 -11.29 35.93
CA LYS A 164 3.62 -10.13 36.48
C LYS A 164 5.06 -9.93 35.96
N GLN A 165 5.59 -10.83 35.13
CA GLN A 165 7.00 -10.82 34.76
C GLN A 165 7.38 -9.89 33.60
N ASP A 166 6.44 -9.14 33.02
CA ASP A 166 6.74 -8.13 32.00
C ASP A 166 6.90 -6.71 32.57
N SER A 167 6.70 -6.52 33.88
CA SER A 167 6.98 -5.26 34.58
C SER A 167 8.43 -5.19 35.05
N ARG A 168 9.05 -4.01 34.95
CA ARG A 168 10.40 -3.66 35.41
C ARG A 168 10.35 -2.42 36.26
N THR A 169 11.07 -2.42 37.37
CA THR A 169 11.09 -1.29 38.31
C THR A 169 12.28 -0.39 38.03
N ALA A 170 12.03 0.92 37.91
CA ALA A 170 13.05 1.96 38.06
C ALA A 170 12.85 2.69 39.40
N THR A 171 13.90 2.76 40.21
CA THR A 171 13.88 3.38 41.54
C THR A 171 14.67 4.70 41.50
N ILE A 172 13.99 5.80 41.77
CA ILE A 172 14.60 7.12 41.95
C ILE A 172 15.05 7.24 43.40
N GLN A 173 16.34 7.48 43.60
CA GLN A 173 16.95 7.70 44.92
C GLN A 173 16.88 9.19 45.28
N LEU A 174 16.35 9.50 46.46
CA LEU A 174 16.12 10.85 46.97
C LEU A 174 16.86 11.05 48.31
N ASP A 175 17.02 12.29 48.73
CA ASP A 175 17.35 12.65 50.11
C ASP A 175 16.18 12.47 51.08
N GLU A 176 16.46 12.52 52.38
CA GLU A 176 15.44 12.37 53.40
C GLU A 176 14.57 13.64 53.45
N GLY A 177 13.25 13.46 53.48
CA GLY A 177 12.32 14.58 53.60
C GLY A 177 11.15 14.49 52.61
N LYS A 178 10.55 15.66 52.37
CA LYS A 178 9.42 15.85 51.47
C LYS A 178 9.89 16.47 50.15
N HIS A 179 9.35 15.96 49.07
CA HIS A 179 9.76 16.22 47.69
C HIS A 179 8.53 16.66 46.87
N ASP A 180 8.64 17.71 46.06
CA ASP A 180 7.65 18.06 45.02
C ASP A 180 8.22 17.63 43.66
N LEU A 181 7.88 16.40 43.27
CA LEU A 181 8.48 15.75 42.12
C LEU A 181 7.64 15.96 40.86
N LEU A 182 8.33 16.23 39.76
CA LEU A 182 7.83 16.05 38.41
C LEU A 182 8.69 15.00 37.72
N VAL A 183 8.06 13.89 37.35
CA VAL A 183 8.70 12.82 36.58
C VAL A 183 8.05 12.75 35.22
N ALA A 184 8.85 12.90 34.16
CA ALA A 184 8.38 12.83 32.79
C ALA A 184 9.18 11.80 31.99
N TYR A 185 8.50 11.04 31.12
CA TYR A 185 9.14 10.02 30.28
C TYR A 185 8.31 9.74 29.03
N LEU A 186 8.97 9.16 28.03
CA LEU A 186 8.33 8.56 26.87
C LEU A 186 8.17 7.06 27.10
N ALA A 187 7.03 6.52 26.69
CA ALA A 187 6.80 5.08 26.64
C ALA A 187 5.93 4.73 25.42
N PRO A 188 6.01 3.49 24.91
CA PRO A 188 5.09 2.99 23.90
C PRO A 188 3.64 3.20 24.34
N ALA A 189 2.82 3.71 23.43
CA ALA A 189 1.39 3.92 23.68
C ALA A 189 0.61 3.70 22.37
N PRO A 190 -0.62 3.16 22.40
CA PRO A 190 -1.44 3.03 21.21
C PRO A 190 -1.65 4.38 20.51
N SER A 191 -1.67 4.37 19.18
CA SER A 191 -2.01 5.55 18.41
C SER A 191 -3.47 5.93 18.64
N TRP A 192 -3.71 7.18 19.01
CA TRP A 192 -5.07 7.72 19.10
C TRP A 192 -5.72 7.81 17.71
N ARG A 193 -7.05 7.75 17.68
CA ARG A 193 -7.87 7.77 16.46
C ARG A 193 -8.85 8.94 16.51
N VAL A 194 -9.22 9.48 15.35
CA VAL A 194 -10.26 10.52 15.26
C VAL A 194 -11.51 9.94 14.60
N SER A 195 -12.68 10.39 15.01
CA SER A 195 -13.96 10.11 14.35
C SER A 195 -14.81 11.37 14.32
N TYR A 196 -15.53 11.57 13.23
CA TYR A 196 -16.41 12.73 13.06
C TYR A 196 -17.86 12.29 12.85
N ARG A 197 -18.79 13.17 13.24
CA ARG A 197 -20.22 13.02 12.97
C ARG A 197 -20.75 14.34 12.45
N ILE A 198 -21.53 14.28 11.39
CA ILE A 198 -22.28 15.41 10.84
C ILE A 198 -23.76 15.11 11.07
N ILE A 199 -24.47 16.06 11.67
CA ILE A 199 -25.91 15.97 11.88
C ILE A 199 -26.57 17.11 11.11
N VAL A 200 -27.49 16.74 10.21
CA VAL A 200 -28.23 17.65 9.33
C VAL A 200 -29.73 17.52 9.66
N ASP A 201 -30.33 18.55 10.25
CA ASP A 201 -31.74 18.52 10.68
C ASP A 201 -32.72 18.77 9.53
N ASN A 202 -32.44 19.76 8.66
CA ASN A 202 -33.32 20.13 7.56
C ASN A 202 -32.58 20.26 6.23
N ILE A 203 -32.83 19.30 5.34
CA ILE A 203 -32.15 19.14 4.06
C ILE A 203 -32.77 20.03 2.96
N GLU A 204 -33.95 20.59 3.19
CA GLU A 204 -34.70 21.38 2.19
C GLU A 204 -34.25 22.85 2.10
N THR A 205 -33.45 23.32 3.06
CA THR A 205 -32.90 24.68 3.03
C THR A 205 -31.66 24.73 2.12
N GLU A 206 -31.48 25.80 1.33
CA GLU A 206 -30.29 25.95 0.46
C GLU A 206 -28.95 25.96 1.23
N LEU A 207 -29.00 26.34 2.50
CA LEU A 207 -27.87 26.34 3.44
C LEU A 207 -28.32 25.72 4.78
N PRO A 208 -28.31 24.38 4.93
CA PRO A 208 -28.60 23.76 6.22
C PRO A 208 -27.55 24.14 7.25
N ASP A 209 -27.98 24.46 8.48
CA ASP A 209 -27.09 24.43 9.62
C ASP A 209 -26.73 22.98 9.94
N VAL A 210 -25.43 22.72 10.04
CA VAL A 210 -24.89 21.39 10.35
C VAL A 210 -24.13 21.44 11.66
N LEU A 211 -24.36 20.43 12.49
CA LEU A 211 -23.54 20.16 13.66
C LEU A 211 -22.44 19.18 13.30
N LEU A 212 -21.19 19.66 13.27
CA LEU A 212 -19.99 18.83 13.16
C LEU A 212 -19.45 18.52 14.55
N GLN A 213 -19.41 17.23 14.89
CA GLN A 213 -18.77 16.74 16.10
C GLN A 213 -17.50 15.97 15.76
N GLY A 214 -16.39 16.29 16.42
CA GLY A 214 -15.14 15.56 16.31
C GLY A 214 -14.77 14.93 17.65
N TRP A 215 -14.37 13.66 17.62
CA TRP A 215 -14.04 12.88 18.81
C TRP A 215 -12.68 12.23 18.66
N GLY A 216 -11.87 12.32 19.72
CA GLY A 216 -10.61 11.61 19.86
C GLY A 216 -10.84 10.33 20.64
N LEU A 217 -10.41 9.20 20.10
CA LEU A 217 -10.43 7.91 20.75
C LEU A 217 -9.01 7.56 21.19
N PHE A 218 -8.85 7.26 22.47
CA PHE A 218 -7.60 6.72 22.99
C PHE A 218 -7.84 5.56 23.96
N ASP A 219 -6.80 4.76 24.15
CA ASP A 219 -6.84 3.51 24.90
C ASP A 219 -5.94 3.62 26.14
N ASN A 220 -6.50 3.42 27.35
CA ASN A 220 -5.70 3.34 28.58
C ASN A 220 -5.12 1.93 28.71
N VAL A 221 -3.87 1.77 28.28
CA VAL A 221 -3.09 0.52 28.40
C VAL A 221 -2.25 0.44 29.67
N LEU A 222 -2.32 1.45 30.55
CA LEU A 222 -1.60 1.42 31.81
C LEU A 222 -2.30 0.45 32.78
N ASP A 223 -1.53 -0.14 33.68
CA ASP A 223 -2.06 -0.93 34.81
C ASP A 223 -2.49 -0.03 35.99
N GLU A 224 -2.97 1.18 35.69
CA GLU A 224 -3.49 2.12 36.66
C GLU A 224 -4.70 2.87 36.09
N ASP A 225 -5.53 3.38 36.99
CA ASP A 225 -6.68 4.19 36.65
C ASP A 225 -6.22 5.63 36.39
N LEU A 226 -6.65 6.24 35.28
CA LEU A 226 -6.42 7.65 35.02
C LEU A 226 -7.44 8.46 35.82
N GLU A 227 -6.96 9.33 36.72
CA GLU A 227 -7.79 10.21 37.55
C GLU A 227 -7.43 11.67 37.28
N ASP A 228 -8.36 12.41 36.66
CA ASP A 228 -8.23 13.83 36.31
C ASP A 228 -6.94 14.15 35.54
N VAL A 229 -6.68 13.38 34.48
CA VAL A 229 -5.49 13.52 33.64
C VAL A 229 -5.74 14.48 32.49
N ARG A 230 -4.85 15.45 32.28
CA ARG A 230 -4.90 16.33 31.09
C ARG A 230 -4.41 15.57 29.87
N ILE A 231 -5.30 15.38 28.90
CA ILE A 231 -5.01 14.66 27.66
C ILE A 231 -4.72 15.65 26.53
N SER A 232 -3.65 15.37 25.78
CA SER A 232 -3.36 16.07 24.53
C SER A 232 -3.14 15.07 23.40
N LEU A 233 -3.79 15.28 22.27
CA LEU A 233 -3.68 14.42 21.10
C LEU A 233 -2.88 15.15 20.03
N VAL A 234 -1.72 14.62 19.65
CA VAL A 234 -0.84 15.26 18.67
C VAL A 234 -1.05 14.63 17.30
N ALA A 235 -1.46 15.47 16.37
CA ALA A 235 -1.55 15.25 14.95
C ALA A 235 -0.22 15.66 14.29
N GLY A 236 0.60 14.66 13.98
CA GLY A 236 1.87 14.86 13.29
C GLY A 236 2.77 13.64 13.40
N ARG A 237 3.91 13.68 12.71
CA ARG A 237 4.87 12.56 12.64
C ARG A 237 6.26 13.04 13.10
N PRO A 238 6.50 13.18 14.41
CA PRO A 238 7.86 13.33 14.90
C PRO A 238 8.72 12.11 14.48
N VAL A 239 10.04 12.26 14.46
CA VAL A 239 10.92 11.10 14.30
C VAL A 239 10.98 10.37 15.64
N SER A 240 10.69 9.06 15.63
CA SER A 240 10.83 8.17 16.78
C SER A 240 11.55 6.90 16.35
N PHE A 241 12.43 6.38 17.21
CA PHE A 241 13.22 5.17 16.98
C PHE A 241 13.48 4.44 18.30
N ARG A 242 13.58 3.11 18.24
CA ARG A 242 14.04 2.28 19.35
C ARG A 242 15.56 2.24 19.36
N TYR A 243 16.15 2.36 20.54
CA TYR A 243 17.59 2.21 20.76
C TYR A 243 17.79 1.28 21.96
N PRO A 244 18.54 0.17 21.82
CA PRO A 244 18.67 -0.81 22.89
C PRO A 244 19.55 -0.27 24.02
N LEU A 245 18.94 0.45 24.96
CA LEU A 245 19.61 0.99 26.15
C LEU A 245 19.50 0.03 27.35
N TYR A 246 18.45 -0.79 27.37
CA TYR A 246 18.18 -1.65 28.51
C TYR A 246 19.10 -2.88 28.58
N GLU A 247 19.46 -3.43 27.42
CA GLU A 247 20.34 -4.60 27.33
C GLU A 247 21.82 -4.20 27.45
N PRO A 248 22.58 -4.81 28.37
CA PRO A 248 24.01 -4.55 28.48
C PRO A 248 24.74 -4.92 27.18
N GLN A 249 25.38 -3.93 26.54
CA GLN A 249 26.21 -4.17 25.37
C GLN A 249 27.61 -4.57 25.81
N GLN A 250 28.00 -5.82 25.57
CA GLN A 250 29.37 -6.26 25.76
C GLN A 250 30.11 -6.19 24.42
N PRO A 251 31.05 -5.25 24.23
CA PRO A 251 31.84 -5.22 23.01
C PRO A 251 32.68 -6.50 22.93
N GLU A 252 32.73 -7.10 21.73
CA GLU A 252 33.67 -8.18 21.47
C GLU A 252 35.08 -7.66 21.66
N ARG A 253 35.81 -8.29 22.59
CA ARG A 253 37.22 -7.98 22.81
C ARG A 253 38.03 -8.91 21.90
N PRO A 254 38.84 -8.39 20.98
CA PRO A 254 39.72 -9.22 20.19
C PRO A 254 40.67 -9.96 21.13
N LEU A 255 40.73 -11.28 20.98
CA LEU A 255 41.75 -12.09 21.63
C LEU A 255 43.07 -11.85 20.90
N ILE A 256 44.05 -11.26 21.57
CA ILE A 256 45.42 -11.18 21.05
C ILE A 256 46.12 -12.47 21.47
N GLU A 257 46.36 -13.36 20.52
CA GLU A 257 47.16 -14.57 20.74
C GLU A 257 48.65 -14.23 20.62
N ASP A 258 49.48 -14.67 21.57
CA ASP A 258 50.94 -14.60 21.46
C ASP A 258 51.42 -15.54 20.34
N THR A 259 51.97 -14.99 19.26
CA THR A 259 52.49 -15.77 18.13
C THR A 259 53.72 -16.60 18.50
N ILE A 260 53.51 -17.89 18.77
CA ILE A 260 54.53 -18.93 18.58
C ILE A 260 54.16 -19.70 17.30
N ARG A 261 54.96 -19.55 16.24
CA ARG A 261 54.84 -20.36 15.01
C ARG A 261 55.13 -21.82 15.34
N PRO A 262 54.25 -22.75 14.93
CA PRO A 262 54.68 -23.67 13.87
C PRO A 262 53.60 -24.07 12.85
N ALA A 263 54.13 -24.36 11.65
CA ALA A 263 53.66 -25.16 10.52
C ALA A 263 52.18 -25.62 10.40
N ALA A 264 51.56 -25.25 9.27
CA ALA A 264 50.41 -25.95 8.65
C ALA A 264 50.87 -27.23 7.90
N PRO A 265 50.01 -28.08 7.27
CA PRO A 265 48.53 -28.18 7.21
C PRO A 265 48.11 -29.68 7.51
N PRO A 266 46.99 -30.35 7.08
CA PRO A 266 46.09 -30.11 5.95
C PRO A 266 44.59 -30.02 6.26
N ALA A 267 43.91 -29.42 5.28
CA ALA A 267 42.47 -29.26 5.17
C ALA A 267 41.72 -30.57 4.92
N TYR A 268 40.54 -30.68 5.50
CA TYR A 268 39.43 -31.45 4.94
C TYR A 268 38.23 -30.51 4.77
N THR A 269 38.03 -30.05 3.55
CA THR A 269 36.81 -29.40 3.09
C THR A 269 35.83 -30.48 2.63
N LEU A 270 34.76 -30.71 3.40
CA LEU A 270 33.56 -31.34 2.86
C LEU A 270 32.58 -30.22 2.50
N ALA A 271 32.35 -30.08 1.20
CA ALA A 271 31.44 -29.14 0.59
C ALA A 271 29.99 -29.43 1.03
N ALA A 272 29.32 -28.41 1.54
CA ALA A 272 27.86 -28.41 1.70
C ALA A 272 27.20 -28.02 0.35
N PRO A 273 26.19 -28.76 -0.12
CA PRO A 273 25.36 -28.31 -1.23
C PRO A 273 24.25 -27.35 -0.78
N ALA A 274 23.85 -26.50 -1.73
CA ALA A 274 22.89 -25.39 -1.63
C ALA A 274 21.46 -25.78 -1.18
N PRO A 275 20.68 -24.83 -0.64
CA PRO A 275 19.31 -25.09 -0.17
C PRO A 275 18.32 -25.26 -1.34
N ALA A 276 17.55 -26.34 -1.29
CA ALA A 276 16.40 -26.57 -2.14
C ALA A 276 15.15 -25.88 -1.56
N SER A 277 14.36 -25.33 -2.49
CA SER A 277 13.05 -24.72 -2.33
C SER A 277 12.03 -25.59 -1.58
N ALA A 278 11.26 -24.98 -0.68
CA ALA A 278 10.03 -25.55 -0.12
C ALA A 278 8.77 -24.88 -0.72
N PRO A 279 7.66 -25.63 -0.87
CA PRO A 279 6.47 -25.22 -1.60
C PRO A 279 5.48 -24.38 -0.77
N ARG A 280 4.70 -23.56 -1.47
CA ARG A 280 3.51 -22.87 -0.95
C ARG A 280 2.32 -23.83 -0.84
N PRO A 281 1.47 -23.74 0.19
CA PRO A 281 0.09 -24.20 0.10
C PRO A 281 -0.84 -23.09 -0.42
N LYS A 282 -1.74 -23.47 -1.33
CA LYS A 282 -2.93 -22.71 -1.73
C LYS A 282 -4.07 -23.03 -0.76
N MET A 283 -4.90 -22.05 -0.41
CA MET A 283 -6.37 -22.20 -0.30
C MET A 283 -7.08 -20.85 -0.49
N MET A 284 -7.85 -20.73 -1.59
CA MET A 284 -9.21 -20.15 -1.53
C MET A 284 -10.06 -21.18 -0.74
N ARG A 285 -11.13 -20.89 0.00
CA ARG A 285 -12.28 -20.01 -0.27
C ARG A 285 -13.16 -20.07 0.99
N ALA A 286 -13.70 -18.95 1.48
CA ALA A 286 -15.03 -18.86 2.09
C ALA A 286 -15.35 -17.39 2.42
N MET A 287 -16.15 -16.79 1.54
CA MET A 287 -16.93 -15.60 1.82
C MET A 287 -18.23 -16.08 2.48
N ALA A 288 -18.63 -15.52 3.62
CA ALA A 288 -20.01 -15.13 3.96
C ALA A 288 -20.20 -14.93 5.48
N MET A 289 -20.79 -13.78 5.81
CA MET A 289 -21.62 -13.48 6.98
C MET A 289 -20.97 -13.36 8.37
N ARG A 290 -20.79 -12.10 8.79
CA ARG A 290 -21.45 -11.55 10.00
C ARG A 290 -21.37 -10.03 10.02
N GLU A 291 -22.32 -9.43 9.31
CA GLU A 291 -22.88 -8.11 9.62
C GLU A 291 -24.11 -8.41 10.49
N GLU A 292 -24.19 -7.79 11.67
CA GLU A 292 -25.37 -7.56 12.53
C GLU A 292 -24.96 -7.58 14.01
N ALA A 293 -24.56 -6.40 14.49
CA ALA A 293 -24.67 -6.03 15.90
C ALA A 293 -24.54 -4.52 16.04
N PHE A 294 -25.53 -3.75 15.57
CA PHE A 294 -25.89 -2.43 16.13
C PHE A 294 -27.32 -2.10 15.68
N ALA A 295 -28.28 -2.80 16.30
CA ALA A 295 -29.67 -2.38 16.34
C ALA A 295 -30.01 -2.17 17.82
N GLY A 296 -30.43 -0.95 18.17
CA GLY A 296 -30.99 -0.65 19.48
C GLY A 296 -30.29 0.49 20.22
N ALA A 297 -30.47 1.72 19.74
CA ALA A 297 -30.63 2.87 20.61
C ALA A 297 -31.71 3.76 19.98
N ASP A 298 -32.85 3.84 20.66
CA ASP A 298 -33.91 4.81 20.36
C ASP A 298 -33.30 6.23 20.48
N LEU A 299 -33.02 6.86 19.35
CA LEU A 299 -32.53 8.23 19.24
C LEU A 299 -33.68 9.26 19.16
N ASP A 300 -34.93 8.84 19.36
CA ASP A 300 -36.13 9.68 19.18
C ASP A 300 -36.32 10.77 20.26
N SER A 301 -35.43 10.87 21.25
CA SER A 301 -35.60 11.76 22.41
C SER A 301 -34.60 12.91 22.56
N LEU A 302 -33.64 13.09 21.64
CA LEU A 302 -32.63 14.15 21.76
C LEU A 302 -32.76 15.18 20.62
N SER A 303 -32.97 16.44 20.99
CA SER A 303 -32.97 17.59 20.08
C SER A 303 -31.54 17.99 19.66
N MET A 304 -31.38 18.64 18.50
CA MET A 304 -30.07 19.18 18.07
C MET A 304 -29.50 20.19 19.08
N ASP A 305 -30.35 20.90 19.81
CA ASP A 305 -29.93 21.81 20.89
C ASP A 305 -29.38 21.06 22.10
N GLU A 306 -29.96 19.91 22.46
CA GLU A 306 -29.42 19.02 23.49
C GLU A 306 -28.11 18.35 23.02
N MET A 307 -27.97 17.98 21.74
CA MET A 307 -26.71 17.45 21.20
C MET A 307 -25.63 18.53 21.03
N ALA A 308 -26.01 19.78 20.81
CA ALA A 308 -25.12 20.92 20.77
C ALA A 308 -24.70 21.41 22.18
N SER A 309 -25.38 20.96 23.24
CA SER A 309 -25.04 21.31 24.63
C SER A 309 -23.70 20.74 25.09
N ILE A 310 -23.13 19.78 24.35
CA ILE A 310 -21.76 19.30 24.55
C ILE A 310 -20.80 20.39 24.06
N ALA A 311 -20.31 21.24 24.96
CA ALA A 311 -19.37 22.29 24.59
C ALA A 311 -18.09 21.71 23.95
N PRO A 312 -17.48 22.37 22.94
CA PRO A 312 -16.17 21.98 22.44
C PRO A 312 -15.13 22.12 23.58
N VAL A 313 -14.59 20.98 23.99
CA VAL A 313 -13.64 20.92 25.11
C VAL A 313 -12.21 20.98 24.63
N ALA A 314 -11.87 20.92 23.34
CA ALA A 314 -10.46 21.02 22.93
C ALA A 314 -10.06 22.41 22.39
N GLU A 315 -8.79 22.77 22.64
CA GLU A 315 -8.13 23.94 22.05
C GLU A 315 -6.99 23.46 21.13
N GLY A 316 -6.82 24.14 20.00
CA GLY A 316 -5.81 23.79 19.00
C GLY A 316 -4.61 24.70 19.09
N ALA A 317 -3.42 24.12 19.06
CA ALA A 317 -2.18 24.88 18.96
C ALA A 317 -1.31 24.32 17.82
N ALA A 318 -0.89 25.20 16.92
CA ALA A 318 0.15 24.90 15.95
C ALA A 318 1.52 24.98 16.66
N GLN A 319 2.25 23.86 16.71
CA GLN A 319 3.58 23.79 17.31
C GLN A 319 4.60 23.35 16.24
N GLY A 320 5.05 24.32 15.44
CA GLY A 320 5.96 24.06 14.31
C GLY A 320 5.30 23.18 13.26
N ALA A 321 5.86 21.98 13.01
CA ALA A 321 5.33 21.01 12.04
C ALA A 321 4.24 20.07 12.61
N LEU A 322 3.86 20.24 13.88
CA LEU A 322 2.89 19.40 14.58
C LEU A 322 1.64 20.22 14.93
N PHE A 323 0.47 19.59 14.85
CA PHE A 323 -0.79 20.14 15.36
C PHE A 323 -1.20 19.37 16.62
N ARG A 324 -1.70 20.07 17.64
CA ARG A 324 -2.06 19.46 18.92
C ARG A 324 -3.49 19.85 19.31
N TYR A 325 -4.27 18.85 19.71
CA TYR A 325 -5.57 19.03 20.36
C TYR A 325 -5.39 18.90 21.88
N ASP A 326 -5.64 19.97 22.60
CA ASP A 326 -5.60 20.00 24.07
C ASP A 326 -7.01 19.85 24.63
N VAL A 327 -7.32 18.72 25.26
CA VAL A 327 -8.61 18.53 25.95
C VAL A 327 -8.61 19.38 27.21
N ARG A 328 -9.48 20.39 27.28
CA ARG A 328 -9.59 21.40 28.35
C ARG A 328 -9.98 20.77 29.68
N GLU A 329 -10.94 19.85 29.68
CA GLU A 329 -11.37 19.15 30.89
C GLU A 329 -10.50 17.91 31.13
N PRO A 330 -10.01 17.71 32.36
CA PRO A 330 -9.32 16.48 32.73
C PRO A 330 -10.22 15.25 32.52
N VAL A 331 -9.60 14.14 32.10
CA VAL A 331 -10.33 12.91 31.76
C VAL A 331 -9.94 11.81 32.74
N SER A 332 -10.95 11.06 33.19
CA SER A 332 -10.78 9.91 34.06
C SER A 332 -11.19 8.62 33.33
N VAL A 333 -10.27 7.66 33.24
CA VAL A 333 -10.44 6.41 32.47
C VAL A 333 -9.86 5.25 33.27
N GLY A 334 -10.70 4.27 33.57
CA GLY A 334 -10.25 3.07 34.29
C GLY A 334 -9.20 2.27 33.52
N ARG A 335 -8.41 1.47 34.23
CA ARG A 335 -7.40 0.58 33.67
C ARG A 335 -7.99 -0.32 32.57
N GLY A 336 -7.28 -0.50 31.47
CA GLY A 336 -7.68 -1.36 30.35
C GLY A 336 -8.95 -0.90 29.60
N ARG A 337 -9.42 0.33 29.80
CA ARG A 337 -10.58 0.90 29.09
C ARG A 337 -10.16 1.90 28.02
N SER A 338 -11.03 2.08 27.04
CA SER A 338 -10.91 3.14 26.02
C SER A 338 -11.84 4.30 26.36
N ALA A 339 -11.46 5.51 25.94
CA ALA A 339 -12.29 6.71 26.14
C ALA A 339 -12.42 7.51 24.84
N LEU A 340 -13.61 8.09 24.67
CA LEU A 340 -13.90 9.09 23.64
C LEU A 340 -13.88 10.46 24.29
N VAL A 341 -13.02 11.35 23.79
CA VAL A 341 -12.91 12.74 24.24
C VAL A 341 -13.43 13.68 23.17
N PRO A 342 -14.27 14.67 23.52
CA PRO A 342 -14.76 15.65 22.56
C PRO A 342 -13.60 16.57 22.14
N LEU A 343 -13.32 16.61 20.84
CA LEU A 343 -12.33 17.52 20.25
C LEU A 343 -12.97 18.81 19.78
N LEU A 344 -14.10 18.71 19.09
CA LEU A 344 -14.82 19.88 18.60
C LEU A 344 -16.31 19.60 18.50
N ASN A 345 -17.08 20.67 18.66
CA ASN A 345 -18.51 20.71 18.40
C ASN A 345 -18.79 22.06 17.74
N LEU A 346 -19.02 22.05 16.42
CA LEU A 346 -19.12 23.23 15.59
C LEU A 346 -20.46 23.24 14.86
N ARG A 347 -21.21 24.34 15.00
CA ARG A 347 -22.32 24.65 14.10
C ARG A 347 -21.78 25.46 12.93
N THR A 348 -22.00 24.99 11.71
CA THR A 348 -21.57 25.68 10.50
C THR A 348 -22.59 25.50 9.38
N ALA A 349 -22.72 26.52 8.54
CA ALA A 349 -23.56 26.42 7.34
C ALA A 349 -22.88 25.48 6.35
N CYS A 350 -23.64 24.53 5.81
CA CYS A 350 -23.16 23.66 4.75
C CYS A 350 -23.93 23.93 3.45
N ARG A 351 -23.34 23.52 2.33
CA ARG A 351 -24.04 23.42 1.06
C ARG A 351 -24.12 21.96 0.65
N ARG A 352 -25.32 21.50 0.34
CA ARG A 352 -25.58 20.19 -0.24
C ARG A 352 -25.58 20.31 -1.77
N GLU A 353 -24.77 19.50 -2.44
CA GLU A 353 -24.61 19.49 -3.90
C GLU A 353 -24.69 18.05 -4.43
N LEU A 354 -25.19 17.88 -5.64
CA LEU A 354 -25.08 16.61 -6.38
C LEU A 354 -23.88 16.73 -7.33
N VAL A 355 -22.85 15.93 -7.14
CA VAL A 355 -21.60 16.03 -7.91
C VAL A 355 -21.42 14.79 -8.77
N TYR A 356 -21.33 14.97 -10.08
CA TYR A 356 -21.00 13.92 -11.04
C TYR A 356 -19.57 14.11 -11.54
N ARG A 357 -18.73 13.08 -11.49
CA ARG A 357 -17.37 13.13 -12.03
C ARG A 357 -17.28 12.37 -13.36
N GLY A 358 -16.95 13.09 -14.43
CA GLY A 358 -16.71 12.50 -15.75
C GLY A 358 -15.50 11.57 -15.76
N ALA A 359 -15.54 10.56 -16.62
CA ALA A 359 -14.53 9.51 -16.76
C ALA A 359 -14.26 8.63 -15.51
N ALA A 360 -15.06 8.75 -14.44
CA ALA A 360 -14.96 7.89 -13.26
C ALA A 360 -15.65 6.51 -13.44
N GLY A 361 -16.47 6.35 -14.49
CA GLY A 361 -17.28 5.14 -14.71
C GLY A 361 -18.54 5.05 -13.85
N GLU A 362 -18.86 6.12 -13.12
CA GLU A 362 -20.08 6.22 -12.30
C GLU A 362 -21.28 6.65 -13.16
N THR A 363 -22.47 6.11 -12.88
CA THR A 363 -23.73 6.48 -13.56
C THR A 363 -24.55 7.48 -12.75
N HIS A 364 -24.44 7.44 -11.44
CA HIS A 364 -25.22 8.27 -10.53
C HIS A 364 -24.32 9.34 -9.90
N PRO A 365 -24.77 10.60 -9.79
CA PRO A 365 -24.02 11.62 -9.07
C PRO A 365 -23.96 11.30 -7.58
N MET A 366 -22.90 11.75 -6.93
CA MET A 366 -22.69 11.63 -5.49
C MET A 366 -23.31 12.82 -4.75
N VAL A 367 -24.12 12.55 -3.73
CA VAL A 367 -24.56 13.55 -2.78
C VAL A 367 -23.34 14.00 -1.97
N THR A 368 -23.11 15.30 -1.97
CA THR A 368 -21.90 15.93 -1.46
C THR A 368 -22.26 17.06 -0.52
N VAL A 369 -21.65 17.09 0.67
CA VAL A 369 -21.71 18.22 1.59
C VAL A 369 -20.41 19.01 1.50
N ARG A 370 -20.51 20.33 1.34
CA ARG A 370 -19.39 21.27 1.34
C ARG A 370 -19.57 22.33 2.43
N PHE A 371 -18.52 22.61 3.18
CA PHE A 371 -18.49 23.68 4.18
C PHE A 371 -17.07 24.17 4.40
N GLU A 372 -16.90 25.36 4.95
CA GLU A 372 -15.60 25.88 5.34
C GLU A 372 -15.24 25.41 6.75
N ASN A 373 -13.99 25.00 6.97
CA ASN A 373 -13.51 24.64 8.29
C ASN A 373 -13.31 25.89 9.16
N SER A 374 -14.37 26.33 9.82
CA SER A 374 -14.38 27.44 10.78
C SER A 374 -14.17 27.01 12.24
N SER A 375 -13.64 25.79 12.48
CA SER A 375 -13.51 25.23 13.83
C SER A 375 -12.41 25.87 14.70
N GLY A 376 -11.52 26.67 14.11
CA GLY A 376 -10.27 27.10 14.78
C GLY A 376 -9.23 25.99 14.90
N LEU A 377 -9.51 24.80 14.37
CA LEU A 377 -8.66 23.62 14.45
C LEU A 377 -8.35 23.08 13.04
N THR A 378 -7.23 22.39 12.91
CA THR A 378 -7.01 21.50 11.77
C THR A 378 -7.88 20.26 11.95
N LEU A 379 -8.56 19.82 10.89
CA LEU A 379 -9.31 18.56 10.89
C LEU A 379 -8.40 17.45 10.37
N GLU A 380 -8.10 16.48 11.22
CA GLU A 380 -7.35 15.29 10.85
C GLU A 380 -8.14 14.33 9.96
N ARG A 381 -7.44 13.56 9.13
CA ARG A 381 -8.05 12.51 8.32
C ARG A 381 -8.68 11.44 9.22
N GLY A 382 -9.96 11.12 8.98
CA GLY A 382 -10.69 10.12 9.75
C GLY A 382 -12.06 9.78 9.18
N PRO A 383 -12.72 8.73 9.68
CA PRO A 383 -14.10 8.41 9.31
C PRO A 383 -15.04 9.52 9.74
N ILE A 384 -16.03 9.80 8.89
CA ILE A 384 -17.13 10.70 9.19
C ILE A 384 -18.46 10.01 8.87
N THR A 385 -19.36 10.02 9.85
CA THR A 385 -20.73 9.52 9.69
C THR A 385 -21.66 10.69 9.48
N ILE A 386 -22.51 10.61 8.45
CA ILE A 386 -23.49 11.64 8.09
C ILE A 386 -24.86 11.15 8.55
N MET A 387 -25.52 11.95 9.39
CA MET A 387 -26.87 11.73 9.86
C MET A 387 -27.79 12.79 9.26
N GLU A 388 -28.84 12.34 8.59
CA GLU A 388 -29.78 13.16 7.83
C GLU A 388 -31.20 12.96 8.37
N SER A 389 -31.86 14.04 8.79
CA SER A 389 -33.23 13.98 9.32
C SER A 389 -33.41 12.89 10.39
N ARG A 390 -32.41 12.78 11.29
CA ARG A 390 -32.32 11.77 12.37
C ARG A 390 -32.17 10.32 11.91
N SER A 391 -31.84 10.09 10.65
CA SER A 391 -31.55 8.78 10.08
C SER A 391 -30.09 8.69 9.59
N TYR A 392 -29.60 7.47 9.38
CA TYR A 392 -28.27 7.24 8.82
C TYR A 392 -28.26 7.60 7.32
N GLY A 393 -27.52 8.65 6.96
CA GLY A 393 -27.39 9.14 5.57
C GLY A 393 -26.20 8.53 4.82
N GLY A 394 -25.15 8.12 5.53
CA GLY A 394 -23.99 7.46 4.94
C GLY A 394 -22.69 7.69 5.71
N GLU A 395 -21.60 7.20 5.13
CA GLU A 395 -20.26 7.33 5.68
C GLU A 395 -19.27 7.80 4.61
N ALA A 396 -18.25 8.52 5.05
CA ALA A 396 -17.15 8.94 4.20
C ALA A 396 -15.85 8.99 5.00
N VAL A 397 -14.75 9.28 4.32
CA VAL A 397 -13.47 9.58 4.97
C VAL A 397 -13.19 11.06 4.77
N LEU A 398 -13.16 11.80 5.88
CA LEU A 398 -12.72 13.19 5.90
C LEU A 398 -11.22 13.21 5.61
N ASN A 399 -10.79 14.09 4.71
CA ASN A 399 -9.38 14.32 4.45
C ASN A 399 -8.80 15.34 5.43
N TRP A 400 -7.48 15.32 5.57
CA TRP A 400 -6.78 16.37 6.32
C TRP A 400 -7.15 17.75 5.75
N THR A 401 -7.65 18.64 6.60
CA THR A 401 -8.14 19.96 6.20
C THR A 401 -7.69 21.01 7.21
N ALA A 402 -6.91 22.00 6.75
CA ALA A 402 -6.48 23.13 7.56
C ALA A 402 -7.66 24.02 7.98
N GLU A 403 -7.44 24.89 8.96
CA GLU A 403 -8.39 25.97 9.31
C GLU A 403 -8.63 26.88 8.09
N GLY A 404 -9.89 27.30 7.89
CA GLY A 404 -10.32 28.14 6.77
C GLY A 404 -10.37 27.44 5.41
N ALA A 405 -9.95 26.17 5.31
CA ALA A 405 -10.02 25.43 4.06
C ALA A 405 -11.41 24.81 3.83
N MET A 406 -11.79 24.66 2.56
CA MET A 406 -13.05 24.03 2.17
C MET A 406 -13.01 22.52 2.36
N VAL A 407 -13.95 21.99 3.14
CA VAL A 407 -14.23 20.58 3.30
C VAL A 407 -15.23 20.14 2.23
N THR A 408 -15.00 18.97 1.61
CA THR A 408 -15.92 18.36 0.63
C THR A 408 -16.07 16.87 0.94
N ILE A 409 -17.30 16.43 1.20
CA ILE A 409 -17.62 15.08 1.68
C ILE A 409 -18.65 14.45 0.76
N ARG A 410 -18.27 13.38 0.05
CA ARG A 410 -19.16 12.58 -0.79
C ARG A 410 -19.57 11.35 0.01
N TYR A 411 -20.86 11.14 0.29
CA TYR A 411 -21.30 10.12 1.25
C TYR A 411 -22.41 9.20 0.74
N ALA A 412 -23.16 9.59 -0.29
CA ALA A 412 -24.24 8.78 -0.86
C ALA A 412 -24.34 8.96 -2.38
N GLN A 413 -24.97 8.01 -3.07
CA GLN A 413 -25.36 8.15 -4.48
C GLN A 413 -26.80 8.65 -4.58
N ALA A 414 -27.06 9.61 -5.46
CA ALA A 414 -28.42 10.06 -5.78
C ALA A 414 -29.01 9.20 -6.89
N LEU A 415 -29.74 8.14 -6.51
CA LEU A 415 -30.28 7.16 -7.46
C LEU A 415 -31.40 7.73 -8.34
N GLU A 416 -31.99 8.86 -7.94
CA GLU A 416 -33.04 9.53 -8.70
C GLU A 416 -32.50 10.21 -9.96
N VAL A 417 -31.20 10.48 -10.01
CA VAL A 417 -30.51 11.11 -11.14
C VAL A 417 -29.54 10.13 -11.78
N SER A 418 -29.56 10.02 -13.10
CA SER A 418 -28.57 9.25 -13.86
C SER A 418 -27.92 10.12 -14.91
N VAL A 419 -26.63 9.93 -15.15
CA VAL A 419 -25.85 10.67 -16.15
C VAL A 419 -25.24 9.66 -17.12
N LYS A 420 -25.49 9.88 -18.41
CA LYS A 420 -24.85 9.14 -19.50
C LYS A 420 -23.79 10.01 -20.14
N GLU A 421 -22.58 9.47 -20.25
CA GLU A 421 -21.44 10.11 -20.91
C GLU A 421 -21.25 9.50 -22.30
N ASN A 422 -21.35 10.33 -23.33
CA ASN A 422 -21.03 9.95 -24.71
C ASN A 422 -19.86 10.79 -25.20
N GLN A 423 -18.77 10.13 -25.59
CA GLN A 423 -17.59 10.77 -26.14
C GLN A 423 -17.48 10.52 -27.64
N ASN A 424 -17.36 11.59 -28.41
CA ASN A 424 -17.12 11.56 -29.84
C ASN A 424 -15.82 12.29 -30.15
N SER A 425 -14.96 11.70 -30.97
CA SER A 425 -13.81 12.39 -31.56
C SER A 425 -14.08 12.73 -33.01
N ALA A 426 -13.59 13.88 -33.45
CA ALA A 426 -13.58 14.30 -34.84
C ALA A 426 -12.20 14.86 -35.18
N HIS A 427 -11.69 14.48 -36.35
CA HIS A 427 -10.43 14.96 -36.87
C HIS A 427 -10.72 15.80 -38.12
N GLN A 428 -10.26 17.04 -38.13
CA GLN A 428 -10.36 17.91 -39.28
C GLN A 428 -8.98 18.37 -39.70
N THR A 429 -8.56 17.99 -40.91
CA THR A 429 -7.34 18.52 -41.52
C THR A 429 -7.57 20.00 -41.84
N ARG A 430 -6.83 20.89 -41.19
CA ARG A 430 -6.89 22.34 -41.44
C ARG A 430 -6.01 22.76 -42.59
N ARG A 431 -4.82 22.16 -42.66
CA ARG A 431 -3.80 22.50 -43.63
C ARG A 431 -2.91 21.31 -43.90
N ILE A 432 -2.42 21.24 -45.14
CA ILE A 432 -1.36 20.32 -45.53
C ILE A 432 -0.18 21.17 -45.98
N ARG A 433 1.00 20.90 -45.44
CA ARG A 433 2.28 21.48 -45.88
C ARG A 433 3.12 20.39 -46.52
N LEU A 434 3.75 20.72 -47.63
CA LEU A 434 4.73 19.85 -48.28
C LEU A 434 6.07 20.02 -47.55
N GLY A 435 6.68 18.91 -47.15
CA GLY A 435 8.08 18.83 -46.76
C GLY A 435 8.88 18.07 -47.83
N ARG A 436 10.17 17.83 -47.57
CA ARG A 436 11.08 17.18 -48.53
C ARG A 436 10.62 15.81 -49.03
N ASP A 437 10.17 14.92 -48.13
CA ASP A 437 9.71 13.56 -48.45
C ASP A 437 8.37 13.18 -47.76
N VAL A 438 7.79 14.15 -47.04
CA VAL A 438 6.59 13.98 -46.21
C VAL A 438 5.59 15.09 -46.47
N LEU A 439 4.30 14.77 -46.37
CA LEU A 439 3.25 15.74 -46.12
C LEU A 439 3.07 15.92 -44.61
N ILE A 440 3.10 17.17 -44.17
CA ILE A 440 2.81 17.57 -42.79
C ILE A 440 1.36 18.03 -42.75
N HIS A 441 0.51 17.23 -42.12
CA HIS A 441 -0.89 17.52 -41.90
C HIS A 441 -1.04 18.25 -40.56
N GLU A 442 -1.54 19.47 -40.60
CA GLU A 442 -2.06 20.15 -39.41
C GLU A 442 -3.50 19.69 -39.20
N VAL A 443 -3.68 18.81 -38.22
CA VAL A 443 -4.97 18.22 -37.89
C VAL A 443 -5.49 18.85 -36.60
N GLU A 444 -6.67 19.45 -36.68
CA GLU A 444 -7.44 19.83 -35.50
C GLU A 444 -8.18 18.59 -35.01
N GLU A 445 -7.78 18.08 -33.85
CA GLU A 445 -8.49 17.03 -33.15
C GLU A 445 -9.47 17.68 -32.19
N SER A 446 -10.76 17.38 -32.35
CA SER A 446 -11.80 17.82 -31.43
C SER A 446 -12.43 16.63 -30.74
N LEU A 447 -12.53 16.74 -29.42
CA LEU A 447 -13.21 15.80 -28.54
C LEU A 447 -14.48 16.48 -28.04
N THR A 448 -15.62 15.83 -28.24
CA THR A 448 -16.91 16.30 -27.73
C THR A 448 -17.42 15.27 -26.74
N THR A 449 -17.52 15.68 -25.48
CA THR A 449 -18.15 14.89 -24.42
C THR A 449 -19.54 15.46 -24.14
N ILE A 450 -20.56 14.63 -24.32
CA ILE A 450 -21.96 14.98 -24.03
C ILE A 450 -22.37 14.26 -22.76
N TYR A 451 -22.64 15.05 -21.72
CA TYR A 451 -23.24 14.59 -20.48
C TYR A 451 -24.75 14.74 -20.58
N THR A 452 -25.47 13.64 -20.53
CA THR A 452 -26.93 13.62 -20.59
C THR A 452 -27.45 13.19 -19.23
N ALA A 453 -28.07 14.10 -18.49
CA ALA A 453 -28.55 13.87 -17.14
C ALA A 453 -30.08 13.75 -17.12
N THR A 454 -30.58 12.64 -16.57
CA THR A 454 -32.01 12.32 -16.47
C THR A 454 -32.40 12.30 -15.01
N ASN A 455 -33.44 13.07 -14.65
CA ASN A 455 -34.00 13.16 -13.31
C ASN A 455 -35.36 12.44 -13.26
N THR A 456 -35.51 11.47 -12.36
CA THR A 456 -36.75 10.72 -12.14
C THR A 456 -37.58 11.26 -10.97
N ALA A 457 -37.02 12.16 -10.15
CA ALA A 457 -37.71 12.77 -9.02
C ALA A 457 -38.81 13.75 -9.46
N GLY A 458 -39.77 13.98 -8.57
CA GLY A 458 -40.86 14.96 -8.74
C GLY A 458 -40.42 16.43 -8.59
N GLU A 459 -39.19 16.68 -8.19
CA GLU A 459 -38.61 18.01 -7.97
C GLU A 459 -37.49 18.29 -8.96
N ALA A 460 -37.28 19.57 -9.30
CA ALA A 460 -36.12 19.99 -10.06
C ALA A 460 -34.85 19.85 -9.20
N ARG A 461 -33.72 19.50 -9.82
CA ARG A 461 -32.42 19.33 -9.16
C ARG A 461 -31.35 20.05 -9.95
N VAL A 462 -30.28 20.49 -9.28
CA VAL A 462 -29.08 21.03 -9.94
C VAL A 462 -27.93 20.06 -9.69
N ILE A 463 -27.27 19.63 -10.76
CA ILE A 463 -26.07 18.80 -10.66
C ILE A 463 -24.83 19.59 -11.02
N LYS A 464 -23.73 19.34 -10.32
CA LYS A 464 -22.39 19.83 -10.63
C LYS A 464 -21.64 18.75 -11.40
N ILE A 465 -21.34 18.99 -12.67
CA ILE A 465 -20.55 18.09 -13.52
C ILE A 465 -19.09 18.50 -13.43
N GLU A 466 -18.24 17.68 -12.81
CA GLU A 466 -16.78 17.78 -12.80
C GLU A 466 -16.22 17.03 -14.02
N HIS A 467 -15.72 17.75 -15.03
CA HIS A 467 -15.08 17.16 -16.20
C HIS A 467 -13.55 17.33 -16.15
N PRO A 468 -12.77 16.24 -16.35
CA PRO A 468 -11.32 16.28 -16.33
C PRO A 468 -10.76 16.99 -17.57
N LEU A 469 -9.96 18.03 -17.34
CA LEU A 469 -9.26 18.76 -18.39
C LEU A 469 -8.01 18.00 -18.82
N ARG A 470 -7.86 17.79 -20.12
CA ARG A 470 -6.72 17.05 -20.69
C ARG A 470 -5.72 18.03 -21.27
N HIS A 471 -4.48 18.03 -20.80
CA HIS A 471 -3.42 18.77 -21.50
C HIS A 471 -2.89 17.92 -22.66
N PRO A 472 -2.69 18.47 -23.88
CA PRO A 472 -2.72 19.89 -24.27
C PRO A 472 -4.02 20.34 -24.98
N TYR A 473 -5.18 19.79 -24.62
CA TYR A 473 -6.46 20.24 -25.18
C TYR A 473 -6.93 21.55 -24.52
N GLU A 474 -7.58 22.39 -25.31
CA GLU A 474 -8.20 23.63 -24.88
C GLU A 474 -9.72 23.55 -25.05
N LEU A 475 -10.46 24.09 -24.09
CA LEU A 475 -11.91 24.24 -24.21
C LEU A 475 -12.24 25.24 -25.32
N PHE A 476 -13.15 24.85 -26.22
CA PHE A 476 -13.67 25.72 -27.26
C PHE A 476 -15.17 25.49 -27.41
N ASP A 477 -15.93 26.48 -27.90
CA ASP A 477 -17.37 26.33 -28.20
C ASP A 477 -18.16 25.58 -27.10
N THR A 478 -17.83 25.91 -25.85
CA THR A 478 -18.36 25.31 -24.62
C THR A 478 -18.79 26.44 -23.70
N VAL A 479 -19.88 26.24 -22.95
CA VAL A 479 -20.31 27.20 -21.92
C VAL A 479 -19.18 27.42 -20.92
N GLN A 480 -19.01 28.65 -20.44
CA GLN A 480 -17.95 28.95 -19.47
C GLN A 480 -18.14 28.12 -18.19
N PRO A 481 -17.09 27.46 -17.67
CA PRO A 481 -17.20 26.68 -16.44
C PRO A 481 -17.45 27.59 -15.23
N ALA A 482 -18.20 27.09 -14.26
CA ALA A 482 -18.48 27.78 -13.00
C ALA A 482 -17.24 27.83 -12.10
N GLU A 483 -16.48 26.73 -12.04
CA GLU A 483 -15.16 26.66 -11.39
C GLU A 483 -14.23 25.87 -12.30
N ALA A 484 -12.98 26.32 -12.48
CA ALA A 484 -11.98 25.59 -13.24
C ALA A 484 -10.59 25.74 -12.60
N ASN A 485 -9.81 24.67 -12.64
CA ASN A 485 -8.40 24.64 -12.29
C ASN A 485 -7.59 23.97 -13.41
N SER A 486 -6.33 23.62 -13.19
CA SER A 486 -5.47 23.01 -14.22
C SER A 486 -5.84 21.56 -14.60
N GLN A 487 -6.68 20.89 -13.82
CA GLN A 487 -7.03 19.47 -14.00
C GLN A 487 -8.52 19.21 -14.20
N LEU A 488 -9.38 20.08 -13.69
CA LEU A 488 -10.82 19.90 -13.63
C LEU A 488 -11.52 21.21 -13.95
N ALA A 489 -12.57 21.13 -14.76
CA ALA A 489 -13.55 22.18 -14.93
C ALA A 489 -14.92 21.67 -14.46
N SER A 490 -15.74 22.55 -13.90
CA SER A 490 -17.04 22.19 -13.37
C SER A 490 -18.15 23.11 -13.87
N TRP A 491 -19.32 22.53 -14.11
CA TRP A 491 -20.51 23.22 -14.59
C TRP A 491 -21.71 22.85 -13.72
N LEU A 492 -22.59 23.83 -13.49
CA LEU A 492 -23.88 23.60 -12.86
C LEU A 492 -24.92 23.36 -13.95
N LEU A 493 -25.55 22.18 -13.95
CA LEU A 493 -26.60 21.79 -14.88
C LEU A 493 -27.93 21.67 -14.13
N PRO A 494 -28.85 22.63 -14.28
CA PRO A 494 -30.21 22.50 -13.77
C PRO A 494 -30.98 21.46 -14.58
N ILE A 495 -31.65 20.53 -13.91
CA ILE A 495 -32.46 19.45 -14.49
C ILE A 495 -33.91 19.59 -13.98
N PRO A 496 -34.91 19.70 -14.86
CA PRO A 496 -36.31 19.79 -14.44
C PRO A 496 -36.79 18.50 -13.74
N ALA A 497 -37.89 18.61 -13.01
CA ALA A 497 -38.59 17.47 -12.45
C ALA A 497 -39.02 16.50 -13.57
N ARG A 498 -38.78 15.20 -13.39
CA ARG A 498 -39.12 14.14 -14.37
C ARG A 498 -38.68 14.46 -15.81
N GLY A 499 -37.50 15.04 -15.98
CA GLY A 499 -36.98 15.46 -17.28
C GLY A 499 -35.49 15.22 -17.46
N GLU A 500 -34.96 15.74 -18.57
CA GLU A 500 -33.59 15.53 -19.00
C GLU A 500 -32.94 16.87 -19.35
N ALA A 501 -31.64 16.99 -19.10
CA ALA A 501 -30.81 18.12 -19.52
C ALA A 501 -29.46 17.60 -20.02
N ALA A 502 -28.85 18.31 -20.97
CA ALA A 502 -27.57 17.93 -21.54
C ALA A 502 -26.54 19.05 -21.45
N LEU A 503 -25.30 18.69 -21.10
CA LEU A 503 -24.12 19.55 -21.18
C LEU A 503 -23.18 19.01 -22.25
N ARG A 504 -22.79 19.87 -23.18
CA ARG A 504 -21.83 19.55 -24.25
C ARG A 504 -20.51 20.26 -23.96
N VAL A 505 -19.46 19.49 -23.69
CA VAL A 505 -18.10 19.97 -23.47
C VAL A 505 -17.28 19.62 -24.71
N ARG A 506 -16.66 20.62 -25.34
CA ARG A 506 -15.82 20.47 -26.52
C ARG A 506 -14.40 20.93 -26.21
N GLU A 507 -13.47 20.04 -26.50
CA GLU A 507 -12.04 20.20 -26.33
C GLU A 507 -11.37 20.11 -27.69
N ARG A 508 -10.39 20.96 -27.99
CA ARG A 508 -9.60 20.86 -29.22
C ARG A 508 -8.12 20.92 -28.96
N ARG A 509 -7.34 20.29 -29.83
CA ARG A 509 -5.91 20.51 -29.94
C ARG A 509 -5.48 20.52 -31.40
N LEU A 510 -4.38 21.19 -31.67
CA LEU A 510 -3.70 21.10 -32.95
C LEU A 510 -2.61 20.04 -32.87
N VAL A 511 -2.62 19.09 -33.81
CA VAL A 511 -1.62 18.03 -33.91
C VAL A 511 -0.99 18.08 -35.30
N GLU A 512 0.33 17.96 -35.34
CA GLU A 512 1.04 17.72 -36.59
C GLU A 512 1.18 16.22 -36.82
N ARG A 513 0.67 15.74 -37.97
CA ARG A 513 0.84 14.36 -38.43
C ARG A 513 1.69 14.35 -39.68
N ARG A 514 2.70 13.49 -39.73
CA ARG A 514 3.57 13.31 -40.90
C ARG A 514 3.16 12.05 -41.66
N GLU A 515 3.01 12.17 -42.97
CA GLU A 515 2.71 11.07 -43.88
C GLU A 515 3.72 11.09 -45.03
N HIS A 516 4.30 9.94 -45.38
CA HIS A 516 5.25 9.87 -46.49
C HIS A 516 4.54 10.01 -47.83
N ILE A 517 5.14 10.75 -48.77
CA ILE A 517 4.52 10.97 -50.09
C ILE A 517 4.22 9.64 -50.81
N ARG A 518 5.07 8.62 -50.64
CA ARG A 518 4.89 7.29 -51.23
C ARG A 518 3.63 6.55 -50.76
N SER A 519 3.08 6.85 -49.57
CA SER A 519 1.87 6.18 -49.07
C SER A 519 0.57 6.77 -49.64
N ILE A 520 0.67 7.87 -50.41
CA ILE A 520 -0.47 8.61 -50.93
C ILE A 520 -0.89 8.06 -52.29
N ASN A 521 -2.20 7.96 -52.51
CA ASN A 521 -2.77 7.56 -53.79
C ASN A 521 -3.32 8.76 -54.59
N PHE A 522 -3.56 8.54 -55.88
CA PHE A 522 -4.08 9.58 -56.78
C PHE A 522 -5.48 10.10 -56.38
N GLU A 523 -6.31 9.27 -55.72
CA GLU A 523 -7.63 9.69 -55.24
C GLU A 523 -7.54 10.65 -54.04
N GLN A 524 -6.59 10.43 -53.13
CA GLN A 524 -6.28 11.33 -52.02
C GLN A 524 -5.78 12.68 -52.51
N LEU A 525 -4.84 12.70 -53.48
CA LEU A 525 -4.38 13.95 -54.10
C LEU A 525 -5.54 14.73 -54.75
N ARG A 526 -6.43 14.03 -55.45
CA ARG A 526 -7.64 14.65 -56.02
C ARG A 526 -8.53 15.25 -54.94
N ARG A 527 -8.72 14.56 -53.81
CA ARG A 527 -9.47 15.11 -52.66
C ARG A 527 -8.79 16.34 -52.08
N TYR A 528 -7.46 16.32 -51.89
CA TYR A 528 -6.72 17.49 -51.40
C TYR A 528 -6.84 18.71 -52.32
N LEU A 529 -6.91 18.50 -53.64
CA LEU A 529 -7.17 19.57 -54.61
C LEU A 529 -8.62 20.09 -54.52
N MET A 530 -9.59 19.19 -54.42
CA MET A 530 -11.03 19.54 -54.30
C MET A 530 -11.31 20.34 -53.03
N ASP A 531 -10.72 19.91 -51.91
CA ASP A 531 -10.84 20.55 -50.60
C ASP A 531 -9.96 21.81 -50.46
N ARG A 532 -9.26 22.21 -51.54
CA ARG A 532 -8.32 23.34 -51.61
C ARG A 532 -7.21 23.30 -50.55
N MET A 533 -6.82 22.09 -50.13
CA MET A 533 -5.74 21.85 -49.17
C MET A 533 -4.36 21.94 -49.82
N LEU A 534 -4.28 21.63 -51.12
CA LEU A 534 -3.11 21.79 -51.98
C LEU A 534 -3.51 22.55 -53.25
N ASP A 535 -2.59 23.33 -53.80
CA ASP A 535 -2.76 24.03 -55.06
C ASP A 535 -2.49 23.12 -56.26
N GLN A 536 -2.92 23.56 -57.44
CA GLN A 536 -2.84 22.77 -58.66
C GLN A 536 -1.40 22.47 -59.08
N ASN A 537 -0.46 23.38 -58.79
CA ASN A 537 0.95 23.17 -59.10
C ASN A 537 1.54 22.05 -58.25
N THR A 538 1.38 22.12 -56.92
CA THR A 538 1.87 21.10 -55.99
C THR A 538 1.28 19.71 -56.29
N VAL A 539 -0.01 19.62 -56.63
CA VAL A 539 -0.64 18.33 -56.98
C VAL A 539 -0.07 17.75 -58.27
N SER A 540 0.29 18.60 -59.25
CA SER A 540 0.94 18.14 -60.48
C SER A 540 2.33 17.58 -60.19
N GLU A 541 3.14 18.28 -59.39
CA GLU A 541 4.48 17.83 -59.01
C GLU A 541 4.44 16.53 -58.19
N LEU A 542 3.51 16.42 -57.24
CA LEU A 542 3.30 15.19 -56.47
C LEU A 542 2.83 14.03 -57.37
N ARG A 543 2.03 14.30 -58.40
CA ARG A 543 1.61 13.28 -59.36
C ARG A 543 2.81 12.72 -60.12
N GLU A 544 3.73 13.57 -60.56
CA GLU A 544 4.98 13.14 -61.23
C GLU A 544 5.83 12.27 -60.29
N VAL A 545 6.00 12.70 -59.03
CA VAL A 545 6.71 11.92 -58.00
C VAL A 545 6.06 10.56 -57.78
N LEU A 546 4.72 10.49 -57.65
CA LEU A 546 4.01 9.21 -57.52
C LEU A 546 4.14 8.32 -58.75
N THR A 547 4.20 8.89 -59.97
CA THR A 547 4.46 8.09 -61.18
C THR A 547 5.88 7.53 -61.22
N LEU A 548 6.87 8.26 -60.71
CA LEU A 548 8.24 7.76 -60.56
C LEU A 548 8.29 6.61 -59.54
N TYR A 549 7.62 6.75 -58.39
CA TYR A 549 7.50 5.66 -57.43
C TYR A 549 6.82 4.43 -58.03
N ALA A 550 5.71 4.59 -58.75
CA ALA A 550 5.04 3.48 -59.42
C ALA A 550 5.93 2.82 -60.49
N ARG A 551 6.75 3.60 -61.20
CA ARG A 551 7.73 3.06 -62.17
C ARG A 551 8.83 2.26 -61.46
N ILE A 552 9.40 2.78 -60.38
CA ILE A 552 10.39 2.07 -59.56
C ILE A 552 9.78 0.77 -59.03
N ASP A 553 8.56 0.81 -58.50
CA ASP A 553 7.85 -0.39 -58.04
C ASP A 553 7.68 -1.43 -59.16
N SER A 554 7.34 -1.00 -60.38
CA SER A 554 7.24 -1.91 -61.53
C SER A 554 8.58 -2.52 -61.94
N ILE A 555 9.68 -1.75 -61.85
CA ILE A 555 11.04 -2.24 -62.13
C ILE A 555 11.46 -3.26 -61.07
N VAL A 556 11.21 -2.97 -59.79
CA VAL A 556 11.49 -3.91 -58.68
C VAL A 556 10.69 -5.20 -58.84
N GLN A 557 9.42 -5.13 -59.24
CA GLN A 557 8.65 -6.34 -59.56
C GLN A 557 9.28 -7.13 -60.72
N ARG A 558 9.71 -6.44 -61.78
CA ARG A 558 10.38 -7.07 -62.92
C ARG A 558 11.70 -7.73 -62.54
N TYR A 559 12.49 -7.12 -61.65
CA TYR A 559 13.69 -7.74 -61.08
C TYR A 559 13.38 -9.06 -60.39
N ASN A 560 12.35 -9.08 -59.54
CA ASN A 560 11.94 -10.29 -58.84
C ASN A 560 11.48 -11.39 -59.82
N GLU A 561 10.80 -11.02 -60.91
CA GLU A 561 10.43 -11.95 -61.98
C GLU A 561 11.67 -12.52 -62.69
N ILE A 562 12.63 -11.67 -63.06
CA ILE A 562 13.89 -12.08 -63.71
C ILE A 562 14.69 -13.02 -62.81
N GLU A 563 14.81 -12.72 -61.52
CA GLU A 563 15.47 -13.59 -60.54
C GLU A 563 14.79 -14.97 -60.44
N ALA A 564 13.45 -14.98 -60.39
CA ALA A 564 12.69 -16.23 -60.36
C ALA A 564 12.89 -17.06 -61.64
N LEU A 565 12.90 -16.42 -62.81
CA LEU A 565 13.19 -17.05 -64.11
C LEU A 565 14.62 -17.60 -64.15
N ARG A 566 15.59 -16.82 -63.69
CA ARG A 566 17.00 -17.22 -63.63
C ARG A 566 17.21 -18.46 -62.77
N GLN A 567 16.60 -18.48 -61.58
CA GLN A 567 16.67 -19.66 -60.70
C GLN A 567 16.04 -20.90 -61.34
N LYS A 568 14.92 -20.73 -62.07
CA LYS A 568 14.29 -21.82 -62.81
C LYS A 568 15.22 -22.39 -63.90
N ILE A 569 15.90 -21.50 -64.65
CA ILE A 569 16.86 -21.90 -65.68
C ILE A 569 18.06 -22.62 -65.05
N TYR A 570 18.63 -22.11 -63.95
CA TYR A 570 19.74 -22.79 -63.27
C TYR A 570 19.36 -24.18 -62.76
N ASN A 571 18.17 -24.34 -62.18
CA ASN A 571 17.68 -25.65 -61.77
C ASN A 571 17.55 -26.61 -62.96
N GLN A 572 17.05 -26.13 -64.10
CA GLN A 572 16.95 -26.91 -65.34
C GLN A 572 18.33 -27.30 -65.88
N GLN A 573 19.31 -26.38 -65.88
CA GLN A 573 20.68 -26.68 -66.31
C GLN A 573 21.34 -27.74 -65.40
N THR A 574 21.13 -27.68 -64.08
CA THR A 574 21.65 -28.69 -63.15
C THR A 574 21.04 -30.07 -63.42
N GLN A 575 19.74 -30.14 -63.70
CA GLN A 575 19.09 -31.39 -64.12
C GLN A 575 19.67 -31.92 -65.44
N ILE A 576 19.86 -31.06 -66.44
CA ILE A 576 20.42 -31.46 -67.73
C ILE A 576 21.87 -31.93 -67.58
N ARG A 577 22.71 -31.23 -66.79
CA ARG A 577 24.10 -31.64 -66.51
C ARG A 577 24.14 -32.99 -65.79
N GLY A 578 23.31 -33.20 -64.77
CA GLY A 578 23.21 -34.49 -64.09
C GLY A 578 22.76 -35.63 -65.01
N ASN A 579 21.86 -35.35 -65.95
CA ASN A 579 21.45 -36.33 -66.96
C ASN A 579 22.55 -36.60 -68.00
N LEU A 580 23.36 -35.59 -68.35
CA LEU A 580 24.48 -35.71 -69.30
C LEU A 580 25.65 -36.52 -68.75
N ASP A 581 25.88 -36.49 -67.43
CA ASP A 581 26.95 -37.24 -66.76
C ASP A 581 26.71 -38.77 -66.79
N VAL A 582 25.46 -39.20 -66.96
CA VAL A 582 25.06 -40.63 -66.98
C VAL A 582 25.13 -41.24 -68.40
N LEU A 583 25.10 -40.42 -69.45
CA LEU A 583 24.94 -40.86 -70.85
C LEU A 583 26.29 -41.13 -71.56
N LYS A 584 26.37 -42.22 -72.35
CA LYS A 584 27.58 -42.60 -73.11
C LYS A 584 27.60 -41.99 -74.52
N ASN A 585 28.76 -42.02 -75.17
CA ASN A 585 29.03 -41.28 -76.43
C ASN A 585 28.64 -42.01 -77.73
N GLU A 586 28.08 -43.22 -77.70
CA GLU A 586 27.85 -44.04 -78.92
C GLU A 586 26.41 -44.60 -79.00
N GLY A 587 25.85 -44.64 -80.21
CA GLY A 587 24.49 -45.10 -80.48
C GLY A 587 23.40 -44.05 -80.22
N GLY A 588 22.13 -44.49 -80.04
CA GLY A 588 20.98 -43.60 -79.81
C GLY A 588 21.08 -42.70 -78.56
N GLU A 589 21.99 -43.01 -77.63
CA GLU A 589 22.32 -42.15 -76.48
C GLU A 589 23.07 -40.87 -76.90
N GLY A 590 23.85 -40.92 -78.00
CA GLY A 590 24.57 -39.77 -78.55
C GLY A 590 23.64 -38.71 -79.16
N GLU A 591 22.50 -39.12 -79.74
CA GLU A 591 21.49 -38.20 -80.26
C GLU A 591 20.79 -37.42 -79.14
N LEU A 592 20.46 -38.10 -78.03
CA LEU A 592 19.88 -37.47 -76.84
C LEU A 592 20.87 -36.50 -76.17
N ARG A 593 22.15 -36.87 -76.11
CA ARG A 593 23.23 -35.99 -75.63
C ARG A 593 23.30 -34.71 -76.46
N THR A 594 23.20 -34.81 -77.79
CA THR A 594 23.23 -33.66 -78.70
C THR A 594 22.04 -32.72 -78.47
N ARG A 595 20.84 -33.26 -78.21
CA ARG A 595 19.65 -32.45 -77.87
C ARG A 595 19.84 -31.70 -76.55
N TYR A 596 20.34 -32.35 -75.51
CA TYR A 596 20.59 -31.70 -74.22
C TYR A 596 21.66 -30.61 -74.29
N ILE A 597 22.71 -30.79 -75.09
CA ILE A 597 23.71 -29.74 -75.34
C ILE A 597 23.08 -28.54 -76.06
N THR A 598 22.20 -28.79 -77.03
CA THR A 598 21.46 -27.73 -77.74
C THR A 598 20.57 -26.96 -76.79
N THR A 599 19.80 -27.64 -75.93
CA THR A 599 18.99 -26.99 -74.89
C THR A 599 19.84 -26.22 -73.88
N LEU A 600 21.05 -26.71 -73.52
CA LEU A 600 21.96 -25.94 -72.68
C LEU A 600 22.41 -24.64 -73.36
N ALA A 601 22.74 -24.67 -74.65
CA ALA A 601 23.07 -23.46 -75.41
C ALA A 601 21.90 -22.47 -75.44
N GLU A 602 20.68 -22.93 -75.70
CA GLU A 602 19.46 -22.10 -75.66
C GLU A 602 19.22 -21.47 -74.27
N THR A 603 19.49 -22.22 -73.19
CA THR A 603 19.37 -21.67 -71.83
C THR A 603 20.44 -20.62 -71.51
N GLU A 604 21.66 -20.75 -72.06
CA GLU A 604 22.70 -19.71 -71.92
C GLU A 604 22.32 -18.44 -72.70
N ASP A 605 21.75 -18.58 -73.89
CA ASP A 605 21.22 -17.44 -74.66
C ASP A 605 20.09 -16.73 -73.90
N GLN A 606 19.19 -17.49 -73.26
CA GLN A 606 18.15 -16.92 -72.38
C GLN A 606 18.73 -16.21 -71.16
N LEU A 607 19.75 -16.78 -70.50
CA LEU A 607 20.43 -16.13 -69.37
C LEU A 607 21.13 -14.84 -69.79
N ASN A 608 21.73 -14.80 -70.98
CA ASN A 608 22.33 -13.59 -71.52
C ASN A 608 21.28 -12.53 -71.85
N GLY A 609 20.14 -12.91 -72.44
CA GLY A 609 19.01 -11.99 -72.65
C GLY A 609 18.46 -11.41 -71.35
N LEU A 610 18.32 -12.24 -70.30
CA LEU A 610 17.90 -11.78 -68.98
C LEU A 610 18.92 -10.84 -68.34
N ARG A 611 20.23 -11.07 -68.53
CA ARG A 611 21.30 -10.17 -68.05
C ARG A 611 21.26 -8.82 -68.76
N GLU A 612 21.02 -8.80 -70.07
CA GLU A 612 20.88 -7.56 -70.83
C GLU A 612 19.66 -6.76 -70.36
N GLU A 613 18.52 -7.42 -70.12
CA GLU A 613 17.32 -6.81 -69.54
C GLU A 613 17.58 -6.29 -68.12
N GLU A 614 18.34 -7.01 -67.29
CA GLU A 614 18.74 -6.58 -65.95
C GLU A 614 19.56 -5.28 -65.97
N VAL A 615 20.49 -5.16 -66.92
CA VAL A 615 21.34 -3.98 -67.11
C VAL A 615 20.51 -2.78 -67.58
N THR A 616 19.57 -2.97 -68.51
CA THR A 616 18.70 -1.89 -68.97
C THR A 616 17.78 -1.41 -67.85
N LEU A 617 17.13 -2.33 -67.13
CA LEU A 617 16.30 -2.00 -65.96
C LEU A 617 17.10 -1.26 -64.89
N ARG A 618 18.39 -1.58 -64.70
CA ARG A 618 19.24 -0.92 -63.70
C ARG A 618 19.54 0.51 -64.07
N SER A 619 19.78 0.74 -65.36
CA SER A 619 19.96 2.10 -65.89
C SER A 619 18.67 2.91 -65.78
N GLU A 620 17.51 2.29 -66.01
CA GLU A 620 16.20 2.94 -65.87
C GLU A 620 15.87 3.26 -64.40
N GLU A 621 16.16 2.33 -63.47
CA GLU A 621 16.00 2.54 -62.03
C GLU A 621 16.87 3.70 -61.54
N ALA A 622 18.16 3.71 -61.91
CA ALA A 622 19.07 4.80 -61.54
C ALA A 622 18.59 6.15 -62.09
N ALA A 623 18.08 6.18 -63.34
CA ALA A 623 17.51 7.39 -63.93
C ALA A 623 16.22 7.84 -63.23
N CYS A 624 15.37 6.90 -62.80
CA CYS A 624 14.16 7.22 -62.03
C CYS A 624 14.48 7.76 -60.64
N HIS A 625 15.47 7.18 -59.94
CA HIS A 625 15.95 7.67 -58.65
C HIS A 625 16.57 9.07 -58.76
N ALA A 626 17.39 9.34 -59.77
CA ALA A 626 17.98 10.66 -59.98
C ALA A 626 16.89 11.73 -60.23
N LYS A 627 15.88 11.42 -61.05
CA LYS A 627 14.72 12.30 -61.26
C LYS A 627 13.91 12.49 -59.99
N LEU A 628 13.70 11.42 -59.21
CA LEU A 628 12.98 11.48 -57.95
C LEU A 628 13.69 12.41 -56.96
N GLU A 629 15.01 12.28 -56.79
CA GLU A 629 15.79 13.19 -55.94
C GLU A 629 15.73 14.64 -56.42
N GLU A 630 15.77 14.86 -57.74
CA GLU A 630 15.59 16.20 -58.32
C GLU A 630 14.23 16.80 -57.96
N HIS A 631 13.13 16.05 -58.12
CA HIS A 631 11.80 16.51 -57.74
C HIS A 631 11.66 16.75 -56.21
N LEU A 632 12.16 15.83 -55.38
CA LEU A 632 12.12 15.99 -53.91
C LEU A 632 12.99 17.16 -53.41
N SER A 633 14.05 17.54 -54.16
CA SER A 633 14.89 18.70 -53.82
C SER A 633 14.23 20.06 -54.07
N ARG A 634 13.21 20.09 -54.94
CA ARG A 634 12.42 21.29 -55.22
C ARG A 634 11.36 21.55 -54.15
N PHE A 635 11.05 20.54 -53.34
CA PHE A 635 10.12 20.68 -52.22
C PHE A 635 10.77 21.43 -51.05
N PRO A 636 10.02 22.31 -50.36
CA PRO A 636 10.55 23.05 -49.23
C PRO A 636 10.98 22.10 -48.10
N GLY A 637 12.12 22.41 -47.48
CA GLY A 637 12.73 21.64 -46.39
C GLY A 637 12.12 21.90 -45.02
#